data_AF-A0A8B2HVZ8-F1
#
_entry.id   AF-A0A8B2HVZ8-F1
#
_cell.length_a   1.000
_cell.length_b   1.000
_cell.length_c   1.000
_cell.angle_alpha   90.00
_cell.angle_beta   90.00
_cell.angle_gamma   90.00
#
_symmetry.space_group_name_H-M   'P 1'
#
loop_
_entity.id
_entity.type
_entity.pdbx_description
1 polymer ?
#
loop_
_entity_poly.entity_id
_entity_poly.type
_entity_poly.pdbx_seq_one_letter_code
_entity_poly.pdbx_strand_id
1 'polypeptide(L)' 'MFLTNEKKLANKGMTRCKKCGKEYQLGTRNFCSQLCYEADIQNRIIEASMEDPSHTKRISKE' A
#
# COMPACT_ATOMS: atom_id res chain seq x y z
N MET A 1 -41.76 13.69 -11.03
CA MET A 1 -40.50 13.57 -11.78
C MET A 1 -39.38 13.42 -10.76
N PHE A 2 -38.85 12.20 -10.58
CA PHE A 2 -37.78 11.93 -9.63
C PHE A 2 -36.44 12.20 -10.33
N LEU A 3 -35.76 13.28 -9.96
CA LEU A 3 -34.44 13.61 -10.47
C LEU A 3 -33.44 12.61 -9.88
N THR A 4 -32.95 11.68 -10.70
CA THR A 4 -31.87 10.77 -10.35
C THR A 4 -30.58 11.56 -10.19
N ASN A 5 -30.14 11.74 -8.94
CA ASN A 5 -28.86 12.35 -8.59
C ASN A 5 -27.70 11.36 -8.81
N GLU A 6 -27.41 11.04 -10.07
CA GLU A 6 -26.36 10.06 -10.44
C GLU A 6 -25.01 10.70 -10.84
N LYS A 7 -24.80 12.01 -10.62
CA LYS A 7 -23.59 12.70 -11.08
C LYS A 7 -22.66 13.16 -9.96
N LYS A 8 -22.23 12.23 -9.10
CA LYS A 8 -21.09 12.45 -8.18
C LYS A 8 -19.91 11.50 -8.45
N LEU A 9 -19.61 11.28 -9.73
CA LEU A 9 -18.53 10.39 -10.20
C LEU A 9 -17.57 11.06 -11.18
N ALA A 10 -17.49 12.40 -11.18
CA ALA A 10 -16.69 13.14 -12.15
C ALA A 10 -15.59 13.96 -11.46
N ASN A 11 -14.61 13.28 -10.85
CA ASN A 11 -13.17 13.61 -10.95
C ASN A 11 -12.31 12.58 -10.17
N LYS A 12 -12.44 11.29 -10.50
CA LYS A 12 -11.53 10.27 -9.94
C LYS A 12 -10.29 10.24 -10.83
N GLY A 13 -9.29 11.07 -10.50
CA GLY A 13 -7.97 10.99 -11.12
C GLY A 13 -7.48 9.53 -11.13
N MET A 14 -6.94 9.09 -12.27
CA MET A 14 -6.31 7.78 -12.32
C MET A 14 -5.18 7.75 -11.31
N THR A 15 -5.18 6.75 -10.43
CA THR A 15 -4.13 6.55 -9.44
C THR A 15 -3.30 5.35 -9.85
N ARG A 16 -2.00 5.42 -9.63
CA ARG A 16 -1.06 4.35 -9.94
C ARG A 16 -0.78 3.51 -8.69
N CYS A 17 -0.86 2.19 -8.82
CA CYS A 17 -0.65 1.28 -7.70
C CYS A 17 0.82 1.31 -7.29
N LYS A 18 1.11 1.56 -6.01
CA LYS A 18 2.49 1.56 -5.51
C LYS A 18 3.19 0.21 -5.62
N LYS A 19 2.42 -0.89 -5.62
CA LYS A 19 2.98 -2.25 -5.66
C LYS A 19 3.23 -2.78 -7.07
N CYS A 20 2.24 -2.68 -7.96
CA CYS A 20 2.30 -3.27 -9.30
C CYS A 20 2.39 -2.24 -10.43
N GLY A 21 2.30 -0.94 -10.12
CA GLY A 21 2.38 0.13 -11.11
C GLY A 21 1.18 0.26 -12.03
N LYS A 22 0.13 -0.56 -11.88
CA LYS A 22 -1.10 -0.50 -12.68
C LYS A 22 -1.91 0.74 -12.35
N GLU A 23 -2.45 1.39 -13.37
CA GLU A 23 -3.37 2.51 -13.21
C GLU A 23 -4.80 2.00 -12.93
N TYR A 24 -5.49 2.62 -11.99
CA TYR A 24 -6.85 2.24 -11.61
C TYR A 24 -7.66 3.45 -11.12
N GLN A 25 -8.98 3.36 -11.30
CA GLN A 25 -9.91 4.41 -10.90
C GLN A 25 -10.35 4.26 -9.45
N LEU A 26 -9.60 4.86 -8.52
CA LEU A 26 -10.01 4.96 -7.11
C LEU A 26 -9.47 6.27 -6.53
N GLY A 27 -10.38 7.16 -6.12
CA GLY A 27 -10.05 8.51 -5.65
C GLY A 27 -9.40 8.61 -4.26
N THR A 28 -9.02 7.51 -3.60
CA THR A 28 -8.47 7.54 -2.22
C THR A 28 -7.55 6.38 -1.82
N ARG A 29 -7.39 5.33 -2.65
CA ARG A 29 -6.54 4.17 -2.29
C ARG A 29 -5.24 4.24 -3.07
N ASN A 30 -4.12 3.83 -2.46
CA ASN A 30 -2.77 3.76 -3.08
C ASN A 30 -2.46 2.41 -3.76
N PHE A 31 -3.35 1.43 -3.62
CA PHE A 31 -3.21 0.10 -4.19
C PHE A 31 -4.44 -0.27 -5.02
N CYS A 32 -4.20 -0.95 -6.16
CA CYS A 32 -5.26 -1.37 -7.08
C CYS A 32 -6.12 -2.53 -6.57
N SER A 33 -5.61 -3.28 -5.59
CA SER A 33 -6.29 -4.42 -4.99
C SER A 33 -5.82 -4.62 -3.55
N GLN A 34 -6.62 -5.33 -2.76
CA GLN A 34 -6.23 -5.72 -1.40
C GLN A 34 -4.97 -6.60 -1.40
N LEU A 35 -4.83 -7.48 -2.39
CA LEU A 35 -3.62 -8.29 -2.58
C LEU A 35 -2.36 -7.44 -2.73
N CYS A 36 -2.42 -6.34 -3.49
CA CYS A 36 -1.30 -5.42 -3.64
C CYS A 36 -0.94 -4.70 -2.33
N TYR A 37 -1.92 -4.43 -1.49
CA TYR A 37 -1.72 -3.82 -0.18
C TYR A 37 -1.09 -4.81 0.81
N GLU A 38 -1.61 -6.04 0.89
CA GLU A 38 -1.08 -7.09 1.76
C GLU A 38 0.35 -7.47 1.38
N ALA A 39 0.64 -7.60 0.09
CA ALA A 39 1.98 -7.86 -0.42
C ALA A 39 2.96 -6.72 -0.08
N ASP A 40 2.53 -5.45 -0.10
CA ASP A 40 3.36 -4.31 0.30
C ASP A 40 3.74 -4.39 1.78
N ILE A 41 2.76 -4.67 2.65
CA ILE A 41 3.00 -4.86 4.09
C ILE A 41 3.99 -5.99 4.35
N GLN A 42 3.79 -7.15 3.71
CA GLN A 42 4.68 -8.30 3.88
C GLN A 42 6.12 -7.98 3.48
N ASN A 43 6.33 -7.27 2.36
CA ASN A 43 7.68 -6.87 1.95
C ASN A 43 8.32 -5.93 2.97
N ARG A 44 7.57 -4.94 3.48
CA ARG A 44 8.09 -4.02 4.51
C ARG A 44 8.45 -4.73 5.81
N ILE A 45 7.70 -5.77 6.20
CA ILE A 45 8.03 -6.60 7.37
C ILE A 45 9.32 -7.38 7.12
N ILE A 46 9.47 -7.97 5.94
CA ILE A 46 10.67 -8.74 5.56
C ILE A 46 11.90 -7.81 5.52
N GLU A 47 11.78 -6.65 4.88
CA GLU A 47 12.85 -5.63 4.83
C GLU A 47 13.26 -5.20 6.24
N ALA A 48 12.30 -4.86 7.10
CA ALA A 48 12.58 -4.52 8.50
C ALA A 48 13.19 -5.68 9.30
N SER A 49 12.83 -6.93 8.97
CA SER A 49 13.39 -8.12 9.61
C SER A 49 14.80 -8.46 9.11
N MET A 50 15.14 -8.06 7.89
CA MET A 50 16.44 -8.33 7.25
C MET A 50 17.47 -7.23 7.53
N GLU A 51 17.04 -5.97 7.68
CA GLU A 51 17.92 -4.84 7.98
C GLU A 51 18.35 -4.74 9.45
N ASP A 52 17.98 -5.69 10.31
CA ASP A 52 18.43 -5.72 11.71
C ASP A 52 19.47 -6.82 12.03
N PRO A 53 20.76 -6.60 11.74
CA PRO A 53 21.84 -7.36 12.34
C PRO A 53 22.28 -6.77 13.71
N SER A 54 21.55 -5.80 14.28
CA SER A 54 22.07 -4.91 15.33
C SER A 54 21.56 -5.20 16.74
N HIS A 55 20.42 -5.88 16.92
CA HIS A 55 19.85 -6.04 18.27
C HIS A 55 20.48 -7.13 19.16
N THR A 56 21.47 -7.88 18.67
CA THR A 56 22.29 -8.78 19.51
C THR A 56 23.78 -8.46 19.40
N LYS A 57 24.17 -7.21 19.65
CA LYS A 57 25.56 -6.91 20.00
C LYS A 57 25.89 -7.63 21.32
N ARG A 58 26.55 -8.78 21.16
CA ARG A 58 27.28 -9.61 22.13
C ARG A 58 27.44 -8.95 23.50
N ILE A 59 26.74 -9.49 24.50
CA ILE A 59 27.20 -9.40 25.89
C ILE A 59 28.42 -10.33 25.99
N SER A 60 29.59 -9.84 25.56
CA SER A 60 30.85 -10.44 25.95
C SER A 60 31.01 -10.18 27.45
N LYS A 61 30.84 -11.22 28.28
CA LYS A 61 31.30 -11.19 29.67
C LYS A 61 32.82 -11.23 29.65
N GLU A 62 33.44 -10.14 30.13
CA GLU A 62 34.80 -10.17 30.68
C GLU A 62 34.82 -11.01 31.97
#